data_AF-A0A3C1WQA6-F1
#
_entry.id   AF-A0A3C1WQA6-F1
#
_cell.length_a   1.000
_cell.length_b   1.000
_cell.length_c   1.000
_cell.angle_alpha   90.00
_cell.angle_beta   90.00
_cell.angle_gamma   90.00
#
_symmetry.space_group_name_H-M   'P 1'
#
loop_
_entity.id
_entity.type
_entity.pdbx_description
1 polymer ?
#
loop_
_entity_poly.entity_id
_entity_poly.type
_entity_poly.pdbx_seq_one_letter_code
_entity_poly.pdbx_strand_id
1 'polypeptide(L)' 'MQQTIEKAYAKLNLGLQITGKRDDGYHLLSMVMQTVNLFDKIGIYRTNDSDEISMDMDFGGRHPEE' A
#
# COMPACT_ATOMS: atom_id res chain seq x y z
N MET A 1 16.85 17.54 -1.77
CA MET A 1 15.92 16.43 -2.07
C MET A 1 14.71 16.53 -1.16
N GLN A 2 13.53 16.77 -1.74
CA GLN A 2 12.28 16.74 -0.98
C GLN A 2 11.84 15.29 -0.84
N GLN A 3 11.52 14.88 0.39
CA GLN A 3 11.07 13.53 0.70
C GLN A 3 9.86 13.59 1.64
N THR A 4 8.95 12.63 1.51
CA THR A 4 7.95 12.31 2.53
C THR A 4 7.99 10.82 2.83
N ILE A 5 7.60 10.44 4.05
CA ILE A 5 7.45 9.05 4.46
C ILE A 5 6.00 8.86 4.85
N GLU A 6 5.30 7.99 4.13
CA GLU A 6 3.90 7.69 4.38
C GLU A 6 3.74 6.29 5.00
N LYS A 7 2.67 6.11 5.77
CA LYS A 7 2.31 4.82 6.36
C LYS A 7 1.21 4.16 5.53
N ALA A 8 1.48 2.96 5.02
CA ALA A 8 0.49 2.13 4.36
C ALA A 8 -0.09 1.13 5.37
N TYR A 9 -1.21 1.49 6.00
CA TYR A 9 -1.83 0.65 7.04
C TYR A 9 -2.47 -0.61 6.47
N ALA A 10 -2.18 -1.73 7.13
CA ALA A 10 -2.80 -3.01 6.86
C ALA A 10 -4.27 -3.01 7.27
N LYS A 11 -5.05 -3.86 6.60
CA LYS A 11 -6.45 -4.10 6.90
C LYS A 11 -6.70 -5.56 7.25
N LEU A 12 -7.63 -5.76 8.17
CA LEU A 12 -8.23 -7.06 8.47
C LEU A 12 -9.69 -7.06 8.03
N ASN A 13 -10.15 -8.18 7.49
CA ASN A 13 -11.57 -8.43 7.31
C ASN A 13 -12.05 -9.17 8.56
N LEU A 14 -12.73 -8.49 9.49
CA LEU A 14 -13.29 -9.10 10.70
C LEU A 14 -14.49 -10.01 10.39
N GLY A 15 -15.16 -9.72 9.28
CA GLY A 15 -16.16 -10.58 8.67
C GLY A 15 -16.11 -10.40 7.16
N LEU A 16 -16.25 -11.51 6.44
CA LEU A 16 -16.35 -11.53 4.99
C LEU A 16 -17.37 -12.57 4.57
N GLN A 17 -18.33 -12.13 3.77
CA GLN A 17 -19.32 -13.00 3.15
C GLN A 17 -19.33 -12.77 1.64
N ILE A 18 -19.29 -13.85 0.88
CA ILE A 18 -19.56 -13.84 -0.56
C ILE A 18 -21.08 -13.85 -0.75
N THR A 19 -21.62 -12.82 -1.41
CA THR A 19 -23.06 -12.65 -1.61
C THR A 19 -23.51 -13.02 -3.03
N GLY A 20 -22.57 -13.23 -3.94
CA GLY A 20 -22.86 -13.67 -5.30
C GLY A 20 -21.61 -13.74 -6.17
N LYS A 21 -21.78 -14.28 -7.37
CA LYS A 21 -20.76 -14.29 -8.43
C LYS A 21 -21.21 -13.33 -9.53
N ARG A 22 -20.27 -12.56 -10.06
CA ARG A 22 -20.45 -11.65 -11.19
C ARG A 22 -20.08 -12.35 -12.50
N ASP A 23 -20.64 -11.85 -13.60
CA ASP A 23 -20.40 -12.41 -14.94
C ASP A 23 -18.96 -12.21 -15.44
N ASP A 24 -18.24 -11.23 -14.87
CA ASP A 24 -16.83 -10.95 -15.15
C ASP A 24 -15.85 -11.84 -14.36
N GLY A 25 -16.35 -12.82 -13.60
CA GLY A 25 -15.52 -13.77 -12.84
C GLY A 25 -15.20 -13.34 -11.41
N TYR A 26 -15.61 -12.15 -10.98
CA TYR A 26 -15.44 -11.68 -9.60
C TYR A 26 -16.62 -12.08 -8.69
N HIS A 27 -16.49 -11.82 -7.40
CA HIS A 27 -17.54 -12.07 -6.40
C HIS A 27 -18.07 -10.77 -5.81
N LEU A 28 -19.36 -10.72 -5.54
CA LEU A 28 -19.94 -9.71 -4.67
C LEU A 28 -19.61 -10.08 -3.22
N LEU A 29 -19.17 -9.09 -2.45
CA LEU A 29 -18.73 -9.28 -1.07
C LEU A 29 -19.47 -8.31 -0.15
N SER A 30 -19.87 -8.80 1.02
CA SER A 30 -20.25 -8.00 2.18
C SER A 30 -19.20 -8.19 3.27
N MET A 31 -18.62 -7.11 3.78
CA MET A 31 -17.46 -7.16 4.67
C MET A 31 -17.52 -6.13 5.78
N VAL A 32 -16.92 -6.47 6.92
CA VAL A 32 -16.49 -5.51 7.94
C VAL A 32 -14.98 -5.42 7.88
N MET A 33 -14.46 -4.32 7.34
CA MET A 33 -13.03 -4.06 7.24
C MET A 33 -12.57 -3.17 8.39
N GLN A 34 -11.47 -3.55 9.04
CA GLN A 34 -10.85 -2.79 10.11
C GLN A 34 -9.40 -2.50 9.74
N THR A 35 -9.05 -1.21 9.66
CA THR A 35 -7.66 -0.77 9.60
C THR A 35 -7.00 -1.02 10.94
N VAL A 36 -5.80 -1.61 10.94
CA VAL A 36 -5.03 -1.87 12.16
C VAL A 36 -3.74 -1.06 12.16
N ASN A 37 -3.16 -0.84 13.34
CA ASN A 37 -1.89 -0.12 13.50
C ASN A 37 -0.67 -1.01 13.17
N LEU A 38 -0.77 -1.80 12.10
CA LEU A 38 0.32 -2.52 11.46
C LEU A 38 0.43 -1.92 10.05
N PHE A 39 1.62 -1.52 9.63
CA PHE A 39 1.78 -0.77 8.39
C PHE A 39 3.19 -0.91 7.81
N ASP A 40 3.28 -0.77 6.49
CA ASP A 40 4.54 -0.56 5.79
C ASP A 40 4.88 0.94 5.81
N LYS A 41 6.17 1.27 5.70
CA LYS A 41 6.64 2.64 5.48
C LYS A 41 7.07 2.81 4.04
N ILE A 42 6.51 3.80 3.37
CA ILE A 42 6.81 4.13 1.99
C ILE A 42 7.57 5.44 1.97
N GLY A 43 8.83 5.41 1.51
CA GLY A 43 9.62 6.60 1.24
C GLY A 43 9.31 7.09 -0.18
N ILE A 44 8.97 8.37 -0.32
CA ILE A 44 8.68 9.00 -1.61
C ILE A 44 9.65 10.17 -1.81
N TYR A 45 10.36 10.15 -2.93
CA TYR A 45 11.46 11.07 -3.20
C TYR A 45 11.25 11.78 -4.54
N ARG A 46 11.44 13.10 -4.56
CA ARG A 46 11.58 13.86 -5.81
C ARG A 46 13.04 13.77 -6.26
N THR A 47 13.26 13.30 -7.48
CA THR A 47 14.60 13.27 -8.10
C THR A 47 15.02 14.68 -8.55
N ASN A 48 16.31 14.97 -8.59
CA ASN A 48 16.81 16.33 -8.87
C ASN A 48 16.84 16.66 -10.37
N ASP A 49 16.84 15.65 -11.25
CA ASP A 49 17.17 15.81 -12.67
C ASP A 49 15.96 15.61 -13.62
N SER A 50 14.78 15.31 -13.08
CA SER A 50 13.54 15.12 -13.84
C SER A 50 12.30 15.40 -12.95
N ASP A 51 11.12 15.64 -13.54
CA ASP A 51 9.84 15.65 -12.81
C ASP A 51 9.40 14.24 -12.36
N GLU A 52 10.37 13.34 -12.13
CA GLU A 52 10.15 11.96 -11.75
C GLU A 52 10.14 11.81 -10.23
N ILE A 53 9.25 10.93 -9.77
CA ILE A 53 9.08 10.53 -8.39
C ILE A 53 9.54 9.09 -8.26
N SER A 54 10.45 8.82 -7.32
CA SER A 54 10.83 7.46 -6.94
C SER A 54 10.20 7.08 -5.60
N MET A 55 9.92 5.78 -5.43
CA MET A 55 9.33 5.23 -4.21
C MET A 55 10.07 3.97 -3.80
N ASP A 56 10.27 3.80 -2.50
CA ASP A 56 10.84 2.60 -1.89
C ASP A 56 10.02 2.19 -0.66
N MET A 57 9.97 0.89 -0.38
CA MET A 57 9.19 0.30 0.71
C MET A 57 10.09 -0.57 1.57
N ASP A 58 10.00 -0.38 2.88
CA ASP A 58 10.71 -1.16 3.91
C ASP A 58 12.25 -0.97 3.91
N PHE A 59 12.74 -0.22 4.91
CA PHE A 59 14.15 0.13 5.18
C PHE A 59 15.03 -1.09 5.54
N GLY A 60 15.07 -2.10 4.67
CA GLY A 60 15.78 -3.37 4.83
C GLY A 60 16.32 -3.97 3.53
N GLY A 61 16.27 -3.24 2.42
CA GLY A 61 16.80 -3.68 1.13
C GLY A 61 17.45 -2.56 0.33
N ARG A 62 18.67 -2.15 0.74
CA ARG A 62 19.62 -1.25 0.06
C ARG A 62 19.10 0.11 -0.42
N HIS A 63 19.67 1.17 0.17
CA HIS A 63 19.65 2.50 -0.41
C HIS A 63 20.21 2.46 -1.84
N PRO A 64 19.72 3.26 -2.81
CA PRO A 64 20.29 3.34 -4.16
C PRO A 64 21.72 3.91 -4.23
N GLU A 65 22.36 4.17 -3.09
CA GLU A 65 23.77 4.55 -2.97
C GLU A 65 24.64 3.42 -2.36
N GLU A 66 24.10 2.19 -2.24
CA GLU A 66 24.83 0.92 -2.02
C GLU A 66 24.76 -0.03 -3.23
#